data_AF-A0A4W5MRH7-F1
#
_entry.id   AF-A0A4W5MRH7-F1
#
_cell.length_a   1.000
_cell.length_b   1.000
_cell.length_c   1.000
_cell.angle_alpha   90.00
_cell.angle_beta   90.00
_cell.angle_gamma   90.00
#
_symmetry.space_group_name_H-M   'P 1'
#
loop_
_entity.id
_entity.type
_entity.pdbx_description
1 polymer ?
#
loop_
_entity_poly.entity_id
_entity_poly.type
_entity_poly.pdbx_seq_one_letter_code
_entity_poly.pdbx_strand_id
1 'polypeptide(L)'
;PVKNLKVVDTADGEVSLAWEEPESDGGSKIIAYVVERRDIKRKTWTLATDRADAPEYSVSGLQRDNNYLFRVCAHNRVGSGPTVETDEAVQAKNKFDVPEAPEDVVVGIVNRFGATVSWEKPKSDGGSEITSYIIEFRDRTSVSWEVAMIAKAQDRTATLTDVVENKEYIFRVKAENKAGIGKPSAATDPVKIMDPIGESR
;
A
#
# COMPACT_ATOMS: atom_id res chain seq x y z
N PRO A 1 -26.51 19.39 -14.14
CA PRO A 1 -25.46 19.01 -13.15
C PRO A 1 -24.64 17.86 -13.72
N VAL A 2 -23.43 17.60 -13.22
CA VAL A 2 -22.75 16.33 -13.54
C VAL A 2 -23.60 15.16 -13.07
N LYS A 3 -23.39 13.97 -13.64
CA LYS A 3 -24.15 12.76 -13.27
C LYS A 3 -23.24 11.74 -12.61
N ASN A 4 -23.82 10.82 -11.85
CA ASN A 4 -23.14 9.63 -11.32
C ASN A 4 -21.79 9.93 -10.63
N LEU A 5 -21.72 11.03 -9.87
CA LEU A 5 -20.52 11.37 -9.08
C LEU A 5 -20.29 10.29 -8.04
N LYS A 6 -19.11 9.67 -8.08
CA LYS A 6 -18.72 8.59 -7.17
C LYS A 6 -17.24 8.65 -6.84
N VAL A 7 -16.90 8.09 -5.68
CA VAL A 7 -15.51 7.78 -5.33
C VAL A 7 -15.12 6.47 -6.00
N VAL A 8 -14.04 6.49 -6.77
CA VAL A 8 -13.50 5.29 -7.43
C VAL A 8 -12.32 4.72 -6.66
N ASP A 9 -11.51 5.57 -6.03
CA ASP A 9 -10.37 5.13 -5.24
C ASP A 9 -10.04 6.02 -4.04
N THR A 10 -9.40 5.43 -3.03
CA THR A 10 -8.93 6.15 -1.84
C THR A 10 -7.52 5.69 -1.48
N ALA A 11 -6.66 6.67 -1.23
CA ALA A 11 -5.29 6.46 -0.79
C ALA A 11 -4.96 7.39 0.39
N ASP A 12 -3.80 7.18 1.00
CA ASP A 12 -3.32 8.06 2.07
C ASP A 12 -3.11 9.49 1.53
N GLY A 13 -4.02 10.39 1.89
CA GLY A 13 -3.98 11.79 1.49
C GLY A 13 -4.52 12.09 0.09
N GLU A 14 -5.19 11.13 -0.55
CA GLU A 14 -5.75 11.28 -1.90
C GLU A 14 -7.10 10.55 -2.03
N VAL A 15 -8.02 11.13 -2.80
CA VAL A 15 -9.30 10.50 -3.18
C VAL A 15 -9.54 10.72 -4.67
N SER A 16 -9.79 9.64 -5.39
CA SER A 16 -10.12 9.66 -6.82
C SER A 16 -11.62 9.66 -7.04
N LEU A 17 -12.09 10.61 -7.83
CA LEU A 17 -13.49 10.82 -8.18
C LEU A 17 -13.70 10.54 -9.66
N ALA A 18 -14.86 10.00 -10.00
CA ALA A 18 -15.34 9.91 -11.37
C ALA A 18 -16.81 10.34 -11.44
N TRP A 19 -17.21 10.92 -12.55
CA TRP A 19 -18.57 11.34 -12.84
C TRP A 19 -18.86 11.20 -14.34
N GLU A 20 -20.06 11.60 -14.73
CA GLU A 20 -20.49 11.68 -16.11
C GLU A 20 -20.84 13.12 -16.49
N GLU A 21 -20.73 13.43 -17.76
CA GLU A 21 -21.07 14.75 -18.28
C GLU A 21 -22.55 15.08 -18.01
N PRO A 22 -22.89 16.36 -17.76
CA PRO A 22 -24.27 16.83 -17.73
C PRO A 22 -25.04 16.49 -19.02
N GLU A 23 -26.36 16.30 -18.91
CA GLU A 23 -27.23 16.10 -20.09
C GLU A 23 -27.31 17.31 -21.01
N SER A 24 -27.05 18.49 -20.45
CA SER A 24 -27.01 19.74 -21.20
C SER A 24 -25.82 20.58 -20.73
N ASP A 25 -25.08 21.11 -21.70
CA ASP A 25 -23.97 22.03 -21.49
C ASP A 25 -24.41 23.50 -21.41
N GLY A 26 -25.73 23.76 -21.38
CA GLY A 26 -26.28 25.12 -21.38
C GLY A 26 -26.08 25.88 -22.68
N GLY A 27 -25.80 25.20 -23.80
CA GLY A 27 -25.60 25.80 -25.12
C GLY A 27 -24.16 26.25 -25.37
N SER A 28 -23.18 25.76 -24.61
CA SER A 28 -21.76 26.00 -24.84
C SER A 28 -20.93 24.85 -24.29
N LYS A 29 -20.01 24.33 -25.12
CA LYS A 29 -19.16 23.19 -24.79
C LYS A 29 -18.49 23.36 -23.43
N ILE A 30 -18.52 22.29 -22.64
CA ILE A 30 -17.79 22.18 -21.37
C ILE A 30 -16.29 22.30 -21.64
N ILE A 31 -15.62 23.18 -20.90
CA ILE A 31 -14.17 23.43 -21.03
C ILE A 31 -13.38 22.76 -19.91
N ALA A 32 -13.97 22.58 -18.74
CA ALA A 32 -13.37 21.94 -17.59
C ALA A 32 -14.46 21.59 -16.55
N TYR A 33 -14.04 20.89 -15.50
CA TYR A 33 -14.80 20.68 -14.28
C TYR A 33 -14.10 21.36 -13.10
N VAL A 34 -14.91 21.91 -12.21
CA VAL A 34 -14.46 22.46 -10.93
C VAL A 34 -14.72 21.40 -9.87
N VAL A 35 -13.68 21.05 -9.12
CA VAL A 35 -13.75 20.10 -8.01
C VAL A 35 -13.40 20.83 -6.73
N GLU A 36 -14.26 20.70 -5.73
CA GLU A 36 -14.06 21.24 -4.40
C GLU A 36 -14.16 20.12 -3.36
N ARG A 37 -13.48 20.34 -2.24
CA ARG A 37 -13.46 19.42 -1.09
C ARG A 37 -13.84 20.14 0.18
N ARG A 38 -14.42 19.43 1.13
CA ARG A 38 -14.69 19.93 2.47
C ARG A 38 -14.41 18.84 3.50
N ASP A 39 -13.48 19.09 4.40
CA ASP A 39 -13.33 18.29 5.62
C ASP A 39 -14.63 18.41 6.43
N ILE A 40 -15.24 17.30 6.82
CA ILE A 40 -16.53 17.32 7.53
C ILE A 40 -16.48 18.05 8.88
N LYS A 41 -15.28 18.22 9.45
CA LYS A 41 -15.06 19.02 10.67
C LYS A 41 -15.13 20.52 10.40
N ARG A 42 -15.12 20.95 9.13
CA ARG A 42 -15.19 22.34 8.67
C ARG A 42 -16.47 22.60 7.89
N LYS A 43 -16.90 23.87 7.83
CA LYS A 43 -18.10 24.29 7.08
C LYS A 43 -17.79 24.76 5.66
N THR A 44 -16.53 25.12 5.38
CA THR A 44 -16.13 25.81 4.15
C THR A 44 -15.58 24.84 3.10
N TRP A 45 -16.06 24.98 1.87
CA TRP A 45 -15.52 24.30 0.69
C TRP A 45 -14.19 24.92 0.28
N THR A 46 -13.24 24.08 -0.11
CA THR A 46 -11.91 24.47 -0.60
C THR A 46 -11.73 23.97 -2.02
N LEU A 47 -11.23 24.82 -2.91
CA LEU A 47 -10.92 24.46 -4.28
C LEU A 47 -9.83 23.37 -4.32
N ALA A 48 -10.11 22.27 -4.99
CA ALA A 48 -9.12 21.26 -5.34
C ALA A 48 -8.55 21.53 -6.74
N THR A 49 -9.42 21.77 -7.72
CA THR A 49 -9.05 22.23 -9.06
C THR A 49 -10.21 22.97 -9.73
N ASP A 50 -9.90 23.90 -10.62
CA ASP A 50 -10.84 24.55 -11.52
C ASP A 50 -10.66 24.11 -12.99
N ARG A 51 -9.79 23.12 -13.23
CA ARG A 51 -9.26 22.76 -14.56
C ARG A 51 -9.22 21.25 -14.83
N ALA A 52 -10.07 20.46 -14.18
CA ALA A 52 -10.18 19.04 -14.56
C ALA A 52 -10.73 18.95 -15.99
N ASP A 53 -9.97 18.38 -16.92
CA ASP A 53 -10.29 18.32 -18.35
C ASP A 53 -11.06 17.06 -18.74
N ALA A 54 -11.04 16.04 -17.89
CA ALA A 54 -11.79 14.79 -18.00
C ALA A 54 -12.88 14.70 -16.92
N PRO A 55 -13.89 13.82 -17.09
CA PRO A 55 -14.92 13.57 -16.07
C PRO A 55 -14.42 12.67 -14.92
N GLU A 56 -13.15 12.85 -14.54
CA GLU A 56 -12.48 12.20 -13.44
C GLU A 56 -11.42 13.15 -12.87
N TYR A 57 -11.13 13.02 -11.58
CA TYR A 57 -10.06 13.80 -10.94
C TYR A 57 -9.63 13.17 -9.63
N SER A 58 -8.31 13.10 -9.40
CA SER A 58 -7.75 12.74 -8.11
C SER A 58 -7.42 13.96 -7.27
N VAL A 59 -8.11 14.09 -6.14
CA VAL A 59 -7.90 15.17 -5.17
C VAL A 59 -6.81 14.76 -4.20
N SER A 60 -5.64 15.40 -4.29
CA SER A 60 -4.49 15.16 -3.41
C SER A 60 -4.37 16.21 -2.29
N GLY A 61 -3.39 16.02 -1.39
CA GLY A 61 -3.14 16.94 -0.28
C GLY A 61 -4.20 16.90 0.83
N LEU A 62 -4.91 15.78 0.94
CA LEU A 62 -5.86 15.53 2.03
C LEU A 62 -5.08 15.13 3.29
N GLN A 63 -5.60 15.51 4.44
CA GLN A 63 -5.09 15.01 5.71
C GLN A 63 -5.52 13.55 5.88
N ARG A 64 -4.55 12.65 6.09
CA ARG A 64 -4.77 11.23 6.36
C ARG A 64 -5.80 11.02 7.48
N ASP A 65 -6.64 10.00 7.33
CA ASP A 65 -7.67 9.58 8.27
C ASP A 65 -8.81 10.59 8.52
N ASN A 66 -8.77 11.79 7.93
CA ASN A 66 -9.91 12.71 7.94
C ASN A 66 -10.95 12.30 6.89
N ASN A 67 -12.21 12.69 7.16
CA ASN A 67 -13.34 12.45 6.30
C ASN A 67 -13.70 13.71 5.50
N TYR A 68 -13.95 13.55 4.21
CA TYR A 68 -14.22 14.63 3.26
C TYR A 68 -15.51 14.40 2.50
N LEU A 69 -16.23 15.48 2.24
CA LEU A 69 -17.21 15.55 1.17
C LEU A 69 -16.57 16.23 -0.04
N PHE A 70 -16.96 15.80 -1.23
CA PHE A 70 -16.52 16.39 -2.49
C PHE A 70 -17.71 16.92 -3.25
N ARG A 71 -17.50 17.95 -4.05
CA ARG A 71 -18.49 18.40 -5.02
C ARG A 71 -17.87 18.79 -6.33
N VAL A 72 -18.63 18.58 -7.39
CA VAL A 72 -18.18 18.79 -8.77
C VAL A 72 -19.23 19.59 -9.53
N CYS A 73 -18.80 20.55 -10.35
CA CYS A 73 -19.64 21.16 -11.37
C CYS A 73 -18.90 21.28 -12.71
N ALA A 74 -19.67 21.28 -13.81
CA ALA A 74 -19.14 21.58 -15.14
C ALA A 74 -18.96 23.09 -15.31
N HIS A 75 -17.92 23.48 -16.03
CA HIS A 75 -17.59 24.86 -16.37
C HIS A 75 -17.56 24.99 -17.89
N ASN A 76 -18.23 26.01 -18.43
CA ASN A 76 -18.14 26.42 -19.84
C ASN A 76 -17.78 27.92 -19.94
N ARG A 77 -17.72 28.49 -21.15
CA ARG A 77 -17.40 29.93 -21.33
C ARG A 77 -18.33 30.91 -20.60
N VAL A 78 -19.53 30.49 -20.23
CA VAL A 78 -20.52 31.31 -19.51
C VAL A 78 -20.24 31.29 -18.01
N GLY A 79 -19.75 30.16 -17.49
CA GLY A 79 -19.33 29.99 -16.11
C GLY A 79 -19.58 28.57 -15.57
N SER A 80 -19.57 28.45 -14.25
CA SER A 80 -19.84 27.19 -13.55
C SER A 80 -21.33 26.89 -13.45
N GLY A 81 -21.71 25.66 -13.78
CA GLY A 81 -23.06 25.14 -13.59
C GLY A 81 -23.34 24.70 -12.14
N PRO A 82 -24.47 23.98 -11.92
CA PRO A 82 -24.83 23.48 -10.59
C PRO A 82 -23.87 22.40 -10.09
N THR A 83 -23.55 22.44 -8.80
CA THR A 83 -22.71 21.45 -8.10
C THR A 83 -23.48 20.20 -7.72
N VAL A 84 -22.80 19.06 -7.77
CA VAL A 84 -23.25 17.79 -7.20
C VAL A 84 -22.28 17.38 -6.13
N GLU A 85 -22.78 17.03 -4.95
CA GLU A 85 -21.97 16.58 -3.82
C GLU A 85 -21.97 15.05 -3.73
N THR A 86 -20.93 14.46 -3.14
CA THR A 86 -20.93 13.04 -2.75
C THR A 86 -21.97 12.78 -1.66
N ASP A 87 -22.70 11.67 -1.75
CA ASP A 87 -23.77 11.33 -0.78
C ASP A 87 -23.24 11.09 0.64
N GLU A 88 -22.06 10.46 0.74
CA GLU A 88 -21.42 10.13 2.02
C GLU A 88 -20.01 10.74 2.11
N ALA A 89 -19.57 10.97 3.34
CA ALA A 89 -18.21 11.42 3.60
C ALA A 89 -17.22 10.25 3.42
N VAL A 90 -16.08 10.55 2.81
CA VAL A 90 -15.07 9.56 2.43
C VAL A 90 -13.80 9.81 3.23
N GLN A 91 -13.28 8.77 3.87
CA GLN A 91 -12.04 8.85 4.61
C GLN A 91 -10.83 8.83 3.65
N ALA A 92 -9.92 9.78 3.80
CA ALA A 92 -8.66 9.82 3.04
C ALA A 92 -7.65 8.81 3.63
N LYS A 93 -7.89 7.53 3.36
CA LYS A 93 -7.07 6.39 3.79
C LYS A 93 -6.97 5.40 2.63
N ASN A 94 -5.84 4.69 2.54
CA ASN A 94 -5.72 3.50 1.71
C ASN A 94 -6.88 2.51 1.96
N LYS A 95 -7.45 1.98 0.87
CA LYS A 95 -8.47 0.91 0.93
C LYS A 95 -7.98 -0.38 1.60
N PHE A 96 -6.67 -0.61 1.53
CA PHE A 96 -6.00 -1.77 2.08
C PHE A 96 -5.01 -1.30 3.14
N ASP A 97 -4.86 -2.09 4.19
CA ASP A 97 -3.76 -1.96 5.15
C ASP A 97 -2.59 -2.84 4.68
N VAL A 98 -1.37 -2.57 5.17
CA VAL A 98 -0.24 -3.47 4.92
C VAL A 98 -0.46 -4.81 5.65
N PRO A 99 0.14 -5.91 5.18
CA PRO A 99 0.01 -7.19 5.86
C PRO A 99 0.54 -7.15 7.29
N GLU A 100 0.01 -8.02 8.14
CA GLU A 100 0.66 -8.35 9.40
C GLU A 100 2.00 -9.06 9.16
N ALA A 101 2.76 -9.27 10.23
CA ALA A 101 4.03 -9.97 10.13
C ALA A 101 3.80 -11.46 9.79
N PRO A 102 4.65 -12.07 8.93
CA PRO A 102 4.68 -13.52 8.76
C PRO A 102 4.91 -14.24 10.10
N GLU A 103 4.26 -15.39 10.25
CA GLU A 103 4.31 -16.21 11.47
C GLU A 103 5.30 -17.38 11.31
N ASP A 104 5.64 -18.04 12.42
CA ASP A 104 6.41 -19.28 12.46
C ASP A 104 7.67 -19.29 11.57
N VAL A 105 8.45 -18.20 11.65
CA VAL A 105 9.73 -18.10 10.94
C VAL A 105 10.76 -19.03 11.58
N VAL A 106 11.20 -20.04 10.84
CA VAL A 106 12.11 -21.09 11.30
C VAL A 106 13.30 -21.22 10.34
N VAL A 107 14.49 -21.38 10.89
CA VAL A 107 15.68 -21.76 10.12
C VAL A 107 15.79 -23.28 10.10
N GLY A 108 15.75 -23.86 8.91
CA GLY A 108 15.85 -25.30 8.67
C GLY A 108 17.28 -25.76 8.42
N ILE A 109 17.53 -26.31 7.23
CA ILE A 109 18.85 -26.84 6.85
C ILE A 109 19.87 -25.71 6.84
N VAL A 110 20.99 -25.94 7.51
CA VAL A 110 22.18 -25.07 7.51
C VAL A 110 23.36 -25.88 7.03
N ASN A 111 24.16 -25.30 6.16
CA ASN A 111 25.47 -25.84 5.77
C ASN A 111 26.45 -24.68 5.56
N ARG A 112 27.70 -24.98 5.18
CA ARG A 112 28.71 -23.93 4.99
C ARG A 112 28.40 -22.92 3.87
N PHE A 113 27.44 -23.21 3.00
CA PHE A 113 27.04 -22.36 1.89
C PHE A 113 25.78 -21.53 2.15
N GLY A 114 25.04 -21.81 3.22
CA GLY A 114 23.72 -21.21 3.35
C GLY A 114 22.83 -21.77 4.44
N ALA A 115 21.64 -21.19 4.50
CA ALA A 115 20.55 -21.63 5.37
C ALA A 115 19.22 -21.58 4.62
N THR A 116 18.32 -22.50 4.92
CA THR A 116 16.93 -22.44 4.47
C THR A 116 16.08 -21.78 5.55
N VAL A 117 15.29 -20.77 5.19
CA VAL A 117 14.33 -20.11 6.06
C VAL A 117 12.92 -20.43 5.58
N SER A 118 12.05 -20.90 6.47
CA SER A 118 10.63 -21.12 6.21
C SER A 118 9.75 -20.24 7.07
N TRP A 119 8.53 -19.96 6.63
CA TRP A 119 7.58 -19.08 7.32
C TRP A 119 6.13 -19.46 6.97
N GLU A 120 5.20 -19.05 7.82
CA GLU A 120 3.77 -19.08 7.56
C GLU A 120 3.24 -17.71 7.11
N LYS A 121 2.07 -17.73 6.46
CA LYS A 121 1.41 -16.48 6.05
C LYS A 121 1.09 -15.61 7.27
N PRO A 122 1.01 -14.28 7.11
CA PRO A 122 0.41 -13.43 8.14
C PRO A 122 -1.03 -13.84 8.42
N LYS A 123 -1.47 -13.64 9.66
CA LYS A 123 -2.88 -13.85 10.06
C LYS A 123 -3.86 -12.94 9.31
N SER A 124 -3.42 -11.74 8.94
CA SER A 124 -4.16 -10.78 8.13
C SER A 124 -3.28 -10.25 7.01
N ASP A 125 -3.82 -10.26 5.79
CA ASP A 125 -3.19 -9.67 4.60
C ASP A 125 -3.55 -8.19 4.42
N GLY A 126 -4.27 -7.58 5.37
CA GLY A 126 -4.66 -6.16 5.29
C GLY A 126 -5.73 -5.86 4.24
N GLY A 127 -6.44 -6.87 3.73
CA GLY A 127 -7.56 -6.71 2.80
C GLY A 127 -7.15 -6.73 1.32
N SER A 128 -5.88 -6.94 1.02
CA SER A 128 -5.37 -7.25 -0.32
C SER A 128 -4.45 -8.45 -0.26
N GLU A 129 -4.52 -9.32 -1.27
CA GLU A 129 -3.67 -10.50 -1.36
C GLU A 129 -2.17 -10.16 -1.26
N ILE A 130 -1.42 -11.05 -0.61
CA ILE A 130 0.04 -10.98 -0.53
C ILE A 130 0.63 -11.14 -1.94
N THR A 131 1.54 -10.23 -2.31
CA THR A 131 2.23 -10.23 -3.60
C THR A 131 3.65 -10.81 -3.50
N SER A 132 4.34 -10.60 -2.37
CA SER A 132 5.70 -11.09 -2.15
C SER A 132 6.02 -11.30 -0.66
N TYR A 133 7.11 -12.04 -0.40
CA TYR A 133 7.77 -12.09 0.89
C TYR A 133 9.21 -11.58 0.76
N ILE A 134 9.64 -10.73 1.68
CA ILE A 134 10.98 -10.16 1.71
C ILE A 134 11.71 -10.80 2.89
N ILE A 135 12.73 -11.60 2.58
CA ILE A 135 13.56 -12.26 3.57
C ILE A 135 14.76 -11.36 3.81
N GLU A 136 14.93 -10.94 5.05
CA GLU A 136 16.04 -10.13 5.49
C GLU A 136 16.93 -10.92 6.45
N PHE A 137 18.21 -10.57 6.46
CA PHE A 137 19.20 -11.13 7.37
C PHE A 137 20.13 -10.03 7.88
N ARG A 138 20.78 -10.30 9.00
CA ARG A 138 21.90 -9.48 9.48
C ARG A 138 22.94 -10.36 10.14
N ASP A 139 24.20 -9.98 10.01
CA ASP A 139 25.26 -10.51 10.86
C ASP A 139 24.91 -10.24 12.33
N ARG A 140 25.11 -11.21 13.23
CA ARG A 140 24.83 -11.08 14.67
C ARG A 140 25.47 -9.83 15.27
N THR A 141 26.66 -9.45 14.77
CA THR A 141 27.42 -8.28 15.23
C THR A 141 26.95 -6.95 14.61
N SER A 142 26.19 -7.00 13.52
CA SER A 142 25.63 -5.84 12.82
C SER A 142 24.25 -5.49 13.35
N VAL A 143 23.88 -4.21 13.32
CA VAL A 143 22.51 -3.75 13.57
C VAL A 143 21.70 -3.53 12.29
N SER A 144 22.36 -3.52 11.12
CA SER A 144 21.74 -3.29 9.83
C SER A 144 21.19 -4.58 9.25
N TRP A 145 19.95 -4.53 8.75
CA TRP A 145 19.32 -5.62 8.02
C TRP A 145 19.53 -5.45 6.51
N GLU A 146 19.81 -6.55 5.84
CA GLU A 146 20.01 -6.64 4.40
C GLU A 146 18.95 -7.55 3.79
N VAL A 147 18.50 -7.23 2.57
CA VAL A 147 17.55 -8.07 1.83
C VAL A 147 18.31 -9.24 1.22
N ALA A 148 18.00 -10.45 1.68
CA ALA A 148 18.60 -11.68 1.16
C ALA A 148 17.91 -12.12 -0.12
N MET A 149 16.57 -12.10 -0.13
CA MET A 149 15.75 -12.60 -1.22
C MET A 149 14.34 -12.01 -1.16
N ILE A 150 13.71 -11.87 -2.34
CA ILE A 150 12.28 -11.61 -2.47
C ILE A 150 11.65 -12.87 -3.07
N ALA A 151 10.82 -13.56 -2.28
CA ALA A 151 10.11 -14.77 -2.67
C ALA A 151 8.69 -14.45 -3.16
N LYS A 152 8.10 -15.34 -3.97
CA LYS A 152 6.75 -15.13 -4.52
C LYS A 152 5.69 -15.39 -3.46
N ALA A 153 4.48 -14.86 -3.67
CA ALA A 153 3.35 -15.01 -2.75
C ALA A 153 3.01 -16.47 -2.35
N GLN A 154 3.25 -17.44 -3.23
CA GLN A 154 3.01 -18.86 -2.95
C GLN A 154 4.13 -19.54 -2.14
N ASP A 155 5.33 -18.96 -2.10
CA ASP A 155 6.51 -19.58 -1.49
C ASP A 155 6.47 -19.44 0.04
N ARG A 156 6.81 -20.51 0.75
CA ARG A 156 6.90 -20.54 2.24
C ARG A 156 8.29 -20.91 2.73
N THR A 157 9.24 -20.93 1.82
CA THR A 157 10.62 -21.30 2.10
C THR A 157 11.56 -20.65 1.10
N ALA A 158 12.75 -20.27 1.55
CA ALA A 158 13.81 -19.71 0.73
C ALA A 158 15.16 -20.26 1.19
N THR A 159 16.00 -20.65 0.24
CA THR A 159 17.40 -21.01 0.51
C THR A 159 18.28 -19.79 0.26
N LEU A 160 18.97 -19.35 1.30
CA LEU A 160 19.81 -18.17 1.31
C LEU A 160 21.27 -18.59 1.21
N THR A 161 21.98 -18.06 0.22
CA THR A 161 23.38 -18.41 -0.08
C THR A 161 24.36 -17.25 0.06
N ASP A 162 23.86 -16.02 0.22
CA ASP A 162 24.69 -14.83 0.39
C ASP A 162 25.14 -14.68 1.85
N VAL A 163 25.90 -15.66 2.32
CA VAL A 163 26.40 -15.76 3.69
C VAL A 163 27.86 -16.19 3.70
N VAL A 164 28.55 -15.90 4.81
CA VAL A 164 29.94 -16.29 5.00
C VAL A 164 30.03 -17.42 6.01
N GLU A 165 30.79 -18.47 5.67
CA GLU A 165 31.08 -19.59 6.56
C GLU A 165 31.67 -19.11 7.89
N ASN A 166 31.29 -19.77 8.99
CA ASN A 166 31.63 -19.48 10.37
C ASN A 166 31.04 -18.19 10.97
N LYS A 167 30.29 -17.39 10.20
CA LYS A 167 29.52 -16.27 10.74
C LYS A 167 28.15 -16.71 11.28
N GLU A 168 27.63 -15.91 12.20
CA GLU A 168 26.27 -16.07 12.74
C GLU A 168 25.34 -15.02 12.16
N TYR A 169 24.18 -15.45 11.67
CA TYR A 169 23.18 -14.58 11.09
C TYR A 169 21.84 -14.73 11.80
N ILE A 170 21.10 -13.63 11.82
CA ILE A 170 19.74 -13.53 12.36
C ILE A 170 18.83 -13.20 11.19
N PHE A 171 17.71 -13.92 11.05
CA PHE A 171 16.79 -13.77 9.93
C PHE A 171 15.45 -13.19 10.38
N ARG A 172 14.73 -12.55 9.47
CA ARG A 172 13.32 -12.17 9.62
C ARG A 172 12.65 -12.09 8.25
N VAL A 173 11.33 -12.18 8.22
CA VAL A 173 10.55 -12.12 6.98
C VAL A 173 9.52 -10.99 7.07
N LYS A 174 9.29 -10.28 5.98
CA LYS A 174 8.18 -9.34 5.80
C LYS A 174 7.26 -9.83 4.69
N ALA A 175 5.98 -9.49 4.76
CA ALA A 175 5.03 -9.70 3.66
C ALA A 175 4.68 -8.38 3.00
N GLU A 176 4.35 -8.40 1.72
CA GLU A 176 3.96 -7.23 0.92
C GLU A 176 2.61 -7.48 0.24
N ASN A 177 1.77 -6.45 0.16
CA ASN A 177 0.55 -6.43 -0.66
C ASN A 177 0.44 -5.10 -1.43
N LYS A 178 -0.73 -4.80 -2.01
CA LYS A 178 -0.99 -3.53 -2.73
C LYS A 178 -0.85 -2.27 -1.86
N ALA A 179 -1.04 -2.36 -0.54
CA ALA A 179 -0.81 -1.25 0.39
C ALA A 179 0.69 -1.03 0.69
N GLY A 180 1.52 -2.05 0.45
CA GLY A 180 2.97 -2.01 0.66
C GLY A 180 3.47 -3.09 1.61
N ILE A 181 4.64 -2.83 2.19
CA ILE A 181 5.39 -3.80 3.01
C ILE A 181 4.95 -3.73 4.47
N GLY A 182 4.56 -4.89 5.01
CA GLY A 182 4.18 -5.09 6.40
C GLY A 182 5.35 -5.03 7.39
N LYS A 183 5.02 -5.18 8.68
CA LYS A 183 6.03 -5.28 9.74
C LYS A 183 6.83 -6.58 9.60
N PRO A 184 8.11 -6.59 10.01
CA PRO A 184 8.87 -7.84 10.04
C PRO A 184 8.33 -8.80 11.09
N SER A 185 8.53 -10.09 10.83
CA SER A 185 8.41 -11.17 11.82
C SER A 185 9.29 -10.93 13.05
N ALA A 186 9.05 -11.71 14.09
CA ALA A 186 10.07 -11.92 15.11
C ALA A 186 11.37 -12.36 14.42
N ALA A 187 12.50 -11.83 14.91
CA ALA A 187 13.80 -12.26 14.46
C ALA A 187 14.08 -13.67 15.00
N THR A 188 14.71 -14.52 14.21
CA THR A 188 15.17 -15.85 14.65
C THR A 188 16.25 -15.72 15.72
N ASP A 189 16.58 -16.82 16.39
CA ASP A 189 17.86 -16.91 17.10
C ASP A 189 19.03 -16.84 16.09
N PRO A 190 20.24 -16.42 16.53
CA PRO A 190 21.42 -16.44 15.67
C PRO A 190 21.78 -17.87 15.24
N VAL A 191 22.07 -18.04 13.95
CA VAL A 191 22.44 -19.33 13.36
C VAL A 191 23.83 -19.24 12.75
N LYS A 192 24.72 -20.14 13.15
CA LYS A 192 26.07 -20.23 12.60
C LYS A 192 26.08 -20.99 11.28
N ILE A 193 26.62 -20.38 10.23
CA ILE A 193 26.74 -20.96 8.90
C ILE A 193 27.95 -21.88 8.86
N MET A 194 27.70 -23.18 8.95
CA MET A 194 28.72 -24.22 8.85
C MET A 194 28.04 -25.54 8.48
N ASP A 195 28.81 -26.51 7.98
CA ASP A 195 28.26 -27.84 7.75
C ASP A 195 27.71 -28.43 9.07
N PRO A 196 26.62 -29.21 9.01
CA PRO A 196 26.11 -29.90 10.17
C PRO A 196 27.25 -30.68 10.81
N ILE A 197 27.40 -30.57 12.13
CA ILE A 197 28.31 -31.45 12.86
C ILE A 197 27.75 -32.86 12.66
N GLY A 198 28.32 -33.61 11.73
CA GLY A 198 27.97 -35.02 11.55
C GLY A 198 28.21 -35.71 12.88
N GLU A 199 27.21 -36.44 13.39
CA GLU A 199 27.49 -37.48 14.38
C GLU A 199 28.57 -38.36 13.77
N SER A 200 29.79 -38.25 14.31
CA SER A 200 30.88 -39.14 14.00
C SER A 200 30.39 -40.56 14.31
N ARG A 201 30.11 -41.33 13.25
CA ARG A 201 29.85 -42.77 13.30
C ARG A 201 31.04 -43.52 13.89
#